data_AF-A0A0P8XEN5-F1
#
_entry.id   AF-A0A0P8XEN5-F1
#
_cell.length_a   1.000
_cell.length_b   1.000
_cell.length_c   1.000
_cell.angle_alpha   90.00
_cell.angle_beta   90.00
_cell.angle_gamma   90.00
#
_symmetry.space_group_name_H-M   'P 1'
#
loop_
_entity.id
_entity.type
_entity.pdbx_description
1 polymer ?
#
loop_
_entity_poly.entity_id
_entity_poly.type
_entity_poly.pdbx_seq_one_letter_code
_entity_poly.pdbx_strand_id
1 'polypeptide(L)'
;MQVSKSKKSKRSKKSKQTKDSAVSIKLTAMHRKQKEVARVLALKQEILLKSEVSYLEYQEIRGEIERLNGLKESFTRRVEKLKQQDK
;
A
#
# COMPACT_ATOMS: atom_id res chain seq x y z
N MET A 1 -56.41 10.17 0.38
CA MET A 1 -55.12 9.46 0.21
C MET A 1 -54.29 10.26 -0.80
N GLN A 2 -53.09 10.71 -0.40
CA GLN A 2 -52.21 11.54 -1.22
C GLN A 2 -51.55 10.71 -2.33
N VAL A 3 -51.60 11.24 -3.55
CA VAL A 3 -50.91 10.74 -4.75
C VAL A 3 -49.44 11.17 -4.72
N SER A 4 -48.53 10.23 -4.49
CA SER A 4 -47.07 10.45 -4.60
C SER A 4 -46.58 10.16 -6.02
N LYS A 5 -46.44 11.25 -6.77
CA LYS A 5 -45.41 11.60 -7.77
C LYS A 5 -44.59 10.45 -8.41
N SER A 6 -45.00 10.12 -9.63
CA SER A 6 -44.26 10.31 -10.89
C SER A 6 -42.71 10.29 -10.92
N LYS A 7 -42.22 9.51 -11.90
CA LYS A 7 -40.97 9.60 -12.69
C LYS A 7 -39.70 8.94 -12.13
N LYS A 8 -39.62 7.64 -12.45
CA LYS A 8 -38.43 6.90 -12.95
C LYS A 8 -37.37 7.83 -13.58
N SER A 9 -36.39 8.24 -12.79
CA SER A 9 -35.16 8.87 -13.26
C SER A 9 -34.05 7.82 -13.25
N LYS A 10 -33.92 7.08 -14.36
CA LYS A 10 -32.68 6.36 -14.69
C LYS A 10 -31.60 7.42 -14.92
N ARG A 11 -31.00 7.93 -13.85
CA ARG A 11 -29.83 8.81 -13.98
C ARG A 11 -28.61 7.93 -14.24
N SER A 12 -28.46 7.60 -15.52
CA SER A 12 -27.20 7.31 -16.15
C SER A 12 -26.19 8.42 -15.82
N LYS A 13 -25.45 8.26 -14.74
CA LYS A 13 -24.09 8.80 -14.66
C LYS A 13 -23.16 7.60 -14.77
N LYS A 14 -22.96 7.22 -16.04
CA LYS A 14 -21.82 6.48 -16.55
C LYS A 14 -20.63 6.84 -15.68
N SER A 15 -20.15 5.86 -14.93
CA SER A 15 -18.92 5.92 -14.17
C SER A 15 -17.88 6.59 -15.07
N LYS A 16 -17.44 7.79 -14.67
CA LYS A 16 -16.13 8.31 -15.10
C LYS A 16 -15.11 7.44 -14.37
N GLN A 17 -15.04 6.17 -14.75
CA GLN A 17 -13.89 5.35 -14.48
C GLN A 17 -12.85 5.90 -15.44
N THR A 18 -12.14 6.94 -14.97
CA THR A 18 -10.92 7.39 -15.61
C THR A 18 -10.11 6.13 -15.84
N LYS A 19 -9.76 5.84 -17.09
CA LYS A 19 -8.76 4.81 -17.38
C LYS A 19 -7.53 5.25 -16.59
N ASP A 20 -7.29 4.63 -15.44
CA ASP A 20 -6.12 4.94 -14.64
C ASP A 20 -4.91 4.80 -15.55
N SER A 21 -4.06 5.83 -15.58
CA SER A 21 -2.82 5.75 -16.36
C SER A 21 -2.05 4.51 -15.91
N ALA A 22 -1.32 3.86 -16.81
CA ALA A 22 -0.48 2.73 -16.43
C ALA A 22 0.50 3.11 -15.30
N VAL A 23 0.86 4.40 -15.21
CA VAL A 23 1.66 4.98 -14.13
C VAL A 23 0.89 5.03 -12.80
N SER A 24 -0.37 5.49 -12.80
CA SER A 24 -1.25 5.51 -11.61
C SER A 24 -1.49 4.11 -11.02
N ILE A 25 -1.70 3.11 -11.89
CA ILE A 25 -1.84 1.70 -11.47
C ILE A 25 -0.56 1.20 -10.79
N LYS A 26 0.60 1.48 -11.41
CA LYS A 26 1.91 1.12 -10.83
C LYS A 26 2.16 1.83 -9.51
N LEU A 27 1.82 3.11 -9.40
CA LEU A 27 1.98 3.91 -8.19
C LEU A 27 1.13 3.36 -7.04
N THR A 28 -0.13 3.02 -7.33
CA THR A 28 -1.05 2.41 -6.35
C THR A 28 -0.51 1.05 -5.86
N ALA A 29 -0.04 0.21 -6.77
CA ALA A 29 0.57 -1.07 -6.41
C ALA A 29 1.84 -0.89 -5.56
N MET A 30 2.67 0.10 -5.89
CA MET A 30 3.87 0.43 -5.11
C MET A 30 3.53 0.92 -3.70
N HIS A 31 2.51 1.76 -3.54
CA HIS A 31 2.06 2.19 -2.21
C HIS A 31 1.55 1.04 -1.36
N ARG A 32 0.85 0.06 -1.95
CA ARG A 32 0.44 -1.17 -1.22
C ARG A 32 1.66 -1.94 -0.72
N LYS A 33 2.69 -2.10 -1.55
CA LYS A 33 3.94 -2.77 -1.16
C LYS A 33 4.68 -2.02 -0.04
N GLN A 34 4.73 -0.69 -0.08
CA GLN A 34 5.34 0.12 0.99
C GLN A 34 4.61 -0.05 2.32
N LYS A 35 3.27 -0.05 2.31
CA LYS A 35 2.46 -0.27 3.51
C LYS A 35 2.72 -1.64 4.13
N GLU A 36 2.79 -2.67 3.31
CA GLU A 36 3.03 -4.02 3.80
C GLU A 36 4.45 -4.19 4.36
N VAL A 37 5.47 -3.67 3.68
CA VAL A 37 6.84 -3.68 4.21
C VAL A 37 6.93 -2.95 5.55
N ALA A 38 6.28 -1.77 5.67
CA ALA A 38 6.26 -1.03 6.92
C ALA A 38 5.56 -1.80 8.05
N ARG A 39 4.44 -2.48 7.74
CA ARG A 39 3.70 -3.32 8.68
C ARG A 39 4.55 -4.49 9.19
N VAL A 40 5.21 -5.21 8.27
CA VAL A 40 6.06 -6.35 8.64
C VAL A 40 7.28 -5.89 9.44
N LEU A 41 7.89 -4.76 9.05
CA LEU A 41 9.03 -4.20 9.78
C LEU A 41 8.64 -3.84 11.23
N ALA A 42 7.50 -3.18 11.42
CA ALA A 42 7.00 -2.86 12.75
C ALA A 42 6.74 -4.13 13.59
N LEU A 43 6.16 -5.17 12.99
CA LEU A 43 5.92 -6.44 13.67
C LEU A 43 7.23 -7.14 14.08
N LYS A 44 8.24 -7.14 13.21
CA LYS A 44 9.55 -7.73 13.50
C LYS A 44 10.29 -6.96 14.60
N GLN A 45 10.18 -5.63 14.61
CA GLN A 45 10.70 -4.80 15.69
C GLN A 45 9.97 -5.07 17.01
N GLU A 46 8.65 -5.25 16.97
CA GLU A 46 7.86 -5.58 18.16
C GLU A 46 8.25 -6.94 18.75
N ILE A 47 8.43 -7.96 17.91
CA ILE A 47 8.92 -9.29 18.35
C ILE A 47 10.26 -9.14 19.07
N LEU A 48 11.20 -8.39 18.51
CA LEU A 48 12.51 -8.16 19.15
C LEU A 48 12.42 -7.45 20.50
N LEU A 49 11.43 -6.57 20.69
CA LEU A 49 11.30 -5.77 21.91
C LEU A 49 10.51 -6.48 23.01
N LYS A 50 9.53 -7.32 22.64
CA LYS A 50 8.54 -7.86 23.58
C LYS A 50 8.61 -9.36 23.79
N SER A 51 9.31 -10.10 22.93
CA SER A 51 9.39 -11.55 23.00
C SER A 51 10.76 -11.99 23.49
N GLU A 52 10.79 -13.01 24.33
CA GLU A 52 12.02 -13.75 24.59
C GLU A 52 12.35 -14.56 23.33
N VAL A 53 13.36 -14.10 22.60
CA VAL A 53 13.88 -14.77 21.40
C VAL A 53 15.23 -15.38 21.72
N SER A 54 15.47 -16.59 21.23
CA SER A 54 16.82 -17.17 21.29
C SER A 54 17.81 -16.32 20.49
N TYR A 55 19.11 -16.48 20.76
CA TYR A 55 20.14 -15.74 20.05
C TYR A 55 20.12 -15.99 18.53
N LEU A 56 19.80 -17.22 18.10
CA LEU A 56 19.70 -17.55 16.67
C LEU A 56 18.50 -16.85 16.02
N GLU A 57 17.33 -16.88 16.67
CA GLU A 57 16.14 -16.18 16.20
C GLU A 57 16.37 -14.66 16.16
N TYR A 58 17.08 -14.10 17.14
CA TYR A 58 17.48 -12.69 17.13
C TYR A 58 18.27 -12.34 15.87
N GLN A 59 19.28 -13.14 15.53
CA GLN A 59 20.10 -12.89 14.33
C GLN A 59 19.28 -12.97 13.05
N GLU A 60 18.38 -13.96 12.96
CA GLU A 60 17.48 -14.10 11.81
C GLU A 60 16.54 -12.91 11.67
N ILE A 61 15.93 -12.46 12.77
CA ILE A 61 15.02 -11.31 12.77
C ILE A 61 15.78 -10.02 12.43
N ARG A 62 17.00 -9.83 12.96
CA ARG A 62 17.85 -8.69 12.64
C ARG A 62 18.18 -8.63 11.14
N GLY A 63 18.60 -9.76 10.56
CA GLY A 63 18.88 -9.86 9.14
C GLY A 63 17.64 -9.61 8.27
N GLU A 64 16.46 -10.04 8.72
CA GLU A 64 15.20 -9.74 8.04
C GLU A 64 14.85 -8.25 8.10
N ILE A 65 15.07 -7.58 9.23
CA ILE A 65 14.87 -6.12 9.36
C ILE A 65 15.77 -5.35 8.40
N GLU A 66 17.04 -5.75 8.26
CA GLU A 66 17.97 -5.14 7.31
C GLU A 66 17.49 -5.29 5.87
N ARG A 67 17.03 -6.49 5.47
CA ARG A 67 16.43 -6.72 4.15
C ARG A 67 15.18 -5.87 3.92
N LEU A 68 14.29 -5.80 4.90
CA LEU A 68 13.06 -4.99 4.81
C LEU A 68 13.36 -3.49 4.70
N ASN A 69 14.39 -2.99 5.39
CA ASN A 69 14.85 -1.61 5.23
C ASN A 69 15.36 -1.34 3.80
N GLY A 70 16.16 -2.24 3.24
CA GLY A 70 16.60 -2.13 1.84
C GLY A 70 15.42 -2.13 0.84
N LEU A 71 14.39 -2.95 1.08
CA LEU A 71 13.17 -2.95 0.28
C LEU A 71 12.38 -1.64 0.41
N LYS A 72 12.26 -1.12 1.63
CA LYS A 72 11.60 0.17 1.90
C LYS A 72 12.25 1.30 1.10
N GLU A 73 13.58 1.41 1.15
CA GLU A 73 14.33 2.40 0.37
C GLU A 73 14.15 2.22 -1.14
N SER A 74 14.25 0.97 -1.62
CA SER A 74 14.06 0.62 -3.03
C SER A 74 12.68 1.03 -3.54
N PHE A 75 11.64 0.83 -2.73
CA PHE A 75 10.28 1.23 -3.08
C PHE A 75 10.11 2.75 -3.07
N THR A 76 10.69 3.46 -2.10
CA THR A 76 10.69 4.93 -2.07
C THR A 76 11.29 5.51 -3.35
N ARG A 77 12.48 5.05 -3.73
CA ARG A 77 13.15 5.49 -4.98
C ARG A 77 12.30 5.19 -6.22
N ARG A 78 11.62 4.04 -6.27
CA ARG A 78 10.72 3.69 -7.39
C ARG A 78 9.47 4.57 -7.45
N VAL A 79 8.89 4.91 -6.30
CA VAL A 79 7.74 5.81 -6.20
C VAL A 79 8.11 7.21 -6.68
N GLU A 80 9.27 7.73 -6.28
CA GLU A 80 9.78 9.03 -6.75
C GLU A 80 9.95 9.06 -8.27
N LYS A 81 10.54 8.00 -8.85
CA LYS A 81 10.68 7.87 -10.31
C LYS A 81 9.32 7.82 -11.02
N LEU A 82 8.34 7.08 -10.49
CA LEU A 82 6.99 7.02 -11.07
C LEU A 82 6.27 8.37 -11.00
N LYS A 83 6.44 9.12 -9.90
CA LYS A 83 5.89 10.47 -9.76
C LYS A 83 6.50 11.47 -10.74
N GLN A 84 7.77 11.29 -11.13
CA GLN A 84 8.41 12.10 -12.17
C GLN A 84 7.88 11.78 -13.57
N GLN A 85 7.43 10.55 -13.82
CA GLN A 85 6.86 10.11 -15.11
C GLN A 85 5.39 10.50 -15.30
N ASP A 86 4.69 10.85 -14.22
CA ASP A 86 3.28 11.29 -14.24
C ASP A 86 3.14 12.83 -14.36
N LYS A 87 4.28 13.56 -14.37
CA LYS A 87 4.36 15.00 -14.62
C LYS A 87 4.63 15.28 -16.09
#